data_AF-A0A850ELN5-F1
#
_entry.id   AF-A0A850ELN5-F1
#
_cell.length_a   1.000
_cell.length_b   1.000
_cell.length_c   1.000
_cell.angle_alpha   90.00
_cell.angle_beta   90.00
_cell.angle_gamma   90.00
#
_symmetry.space_group_name_H-M   'P 1'
#
loop_
_entity.id
_entity.type
_entity.pdbx_description
1 polymer ?
#
loop_
_entity_poly.entity_id
_entity_poly.type
_entity_poly.pdbx_seq_one_letter_code
_entity_poly.pdbx_strand_id
1 'polypeptide(L)'
;MLSQNCGASGEEQSGWTEEDWDCWEEHGYFLRRRAVPKFYILRLLSLMPAEADRQGALWNKDLSVIRSHPYMWDILLRYKVYEAFSGLWEQPGLWLYLEGLRIRGNDAQAASMQSPKIEGCISLLAQQVEFHYADHSGRRLTIAVEVGDLLIYASDKLVLLSQTSDLLPVTMVPAQDSEDCRSDRILFWNEIHQTGQHGRVILNELGERLLGLSAW
;
A
#
# COMPACT_ATOMS: atom_id res chain seq x y z
N MET A 1 -4.62 -26.36 -7.66
CA MET A 1 -4.51 -24.90 -7.48
C MET A 1 -5.92 -24.33 -7.54
N LEU A 2 -6.37 -23.68 -6.47
CA LEU A 2 -7.66 -22.96 -6.49
C LEU A 2 -7.32 -21.50 -6.74
N SER A 3 -7.65 -21.01 -7.94
CA SER A 3 -7.73 -19.57 -8.21
C SER A 3 -9.10 -19.14 -7.69
N GLN A 4 -9.13 -18.50 -6.52
CA GLN A 4 -10.35 -17.92 -5.95
C GLN A 4 -10.20 -16.41 -6.08
N ASN A 5 -10.94 -15.82 -7.01
CA ASN A 5 -11.07 -14.37 -7.10
C ASN A 5 -12.34 -13.97 -6.35
N CYS A 6 -12.21 -13.59 -5.08
CA CYS A 6 -13.27 -12.86 -4.39
C CYS A 6 -13.32 -11.42 -4.94
N GLY A 7 -14.51 -10.90 -5.25
CA GLY A 7 -14.71 -9.55 -5.81
C GLY A 7 -14.72 -9.50 -7.36
N ALA A 8 -15.76 -10.08 -7.98
CA ALA A 8 -15.97 -10.10 -9.43
C ALA A 8 -17.04 -9.12 -9.94
N SER A 9 -17.53 -8.18 -9.13
CA SER A 9 -18.58 -7.25 -9.55
C SER A 9 -18.00 -5.93 -10.08
N GLY A 10 -18.35 -5.60 -11.33
CA GLY A 10 -17.78 -4.48 -12.09
C GLY A 10 -18.43 -3.10 -11.85
N GLU A 11 -19.18 -2.94 -10.76
CA GLU A 11 -19.87 -1.68 -10.44
C GLU A 11 -19.06 -0.81 -9.45
N GLU A 12 -19.24 0.51 -9.53
CA GLU A 12 -18.66 1.44 -8.54
C GLU A 12 -19.36 1.28 -7.19
N GLN A 13 -18.91 0.31 -6.41
CA GLN A 13 -19.40 0.06 -5.06
C GLN A 13 -18.65 0.96 -4.07
N SER A 14 -19.36 1.54 -3.10
CA SER A 14 -18.76 2.25 -1.96
C SER A 14 -18.69 1.28 -0.77
N GLY A 15 -17.54 1.23 -0.10
CA GLY A 15 -17.31 0.38 1.07
C GLY A 15 -17.12 -1.12 0.78
N TRP A 16 -17.20 -1.90 1.87
CA TRP A 16 -17.08 -3.36 1.94
C TRP A 16 -18.45 -4.03 1.85
N THR A 17 -18.55 -5.09 1.07
CA THR A 17 -19.75 -5.95 0.96
C THR A 17 -19.67 -7.13 1.93
N GLU A 18 -20.78 -7.85 2.12
CA GLU A 18 -20.77 -9.11 2.91
C GLU A 18 -19.80 -10.14 2.30
N GLU A 19 -19.73 -10.24 0.97
CA GLU A 19 -18.77 -11.13 0.27
C GLU A 19 -17.31 -10.75 0.55
N ASP A 20 -17.03 -9.45 0.71
CA ASP A 20 -15.70 -8.96 1.04
C ASP A 20 -15.30 -9.35 2.48
N TRP A 21 -16.26 -9.26 3.41
CA TRP A 21 -16.07 -9.69 4.80
C TRP A 21 -15.87 -11.19 4.90
N ASP A 22 -16.72 -11.99 4.23
CA ASP A 22 -16.58 -13.45 4.18
C ASP A 22 -15.20 -13.84 3.65
N CYS A 23 -14.74 -13.18 2.57
CA CYS A 23 -13.41 -13.40 2.03
C CYS A 23 -12.31 -13.06 3.03
N TRP A 24 -12.40 -11.93 3.71
CA TRP A 24 -11.42 -11.49 4.69
C TRP A 24 -11.35 -12.43 5.91
N GLU A 25 -12.51 -12.83 6.44
CA GLU A 25 -12.58 -13.74 7.58
C GLU A 25 -12.01 -15.12 7.24
N GLU A 26 -12.44 -15.69 6.10
CA GLU A 26 -12.06 -17.04 5.67
C GLU A 26 -10.61 -17.11 5.16
N HIS A 27 -10.18 -16.15 4.34
CA HIS A 27 -8.92 -16.22 3.60
C HIS A 27 -7.86 -15.23 4.08
N GLY A 28 -8.24 -14.20 4.83
CA GLY A 28 -7.31 -13.19 5.34
C GLY A 28 -6.85 -12.16 4.31
N TYR A 29 -7.58 -11.99 3.21
CA TYR A 29 -7.29 -10.96 2.22
C TYR A 29 -8.56 -10.31 1.67
N PHE A 30 -8.37 -9.12 1.12
CA PHE A 30 -9.39 -8.33 0.44
C PHE A 30 -8.80 -7.69 -0.82
N LEU A 31 -9.52 -7.79 -1.94
CA LEU A 31 -9.08 -7.28 -3.24
C LEU A 31 -10.05 -6.21 -3.75
N ARG A 32 -9.61 -4.96 -3.72
CA ARG A 32 -10.35 -3.83 -4.28
C ARG A 32 -9.93 -3.58 -5.72
N ARG A 33 -10.78 -4.00 -6.65
CA ARG A 33 -10.55 -3.78 -8.09
C ARG A 33 -10.55 -2.29 -8.44
N ARG A 34 -9.63 -1.87 -9.31
CA ARG A 34 -9.55 -0.50 -9.86
C ARG A 34 -9.54 0.59 -8.76
N ALA A 35 -8.92 0.31 -7.62
CA ALA A 35 -8.76 1.27 -6.54
C ALA A 35 -8.02 2.53 -7.03
N VAL A 36 -7.11 2.36 -7.99
CA VAL A 36 -6.36 3.41 -8.65
C VAL A 36 -6.58 3.34 -10.16
N PRO A 37 -6.87 4.45 -10.87
CA PRO A 37 -7.06 4.44 -12.30
C PRO A 37 -5.70 4.23 -12.96
N LYS A 38 -5.67 3.41 -14.01
CA LYS A 38 -4.46 3.04 -14.74
C LYS A 38 -3.59 4.25 -15.12
N PHE A 39 -4.21 5.39 -15.42
CA PHE A 39 -3.50 6.63 -15.74
C PHE A 39 -2.49 7.08 -14.67
N TYR A 40 -2.86 7.03 -13.39
CA TYR A 40 -1.94 7.41 -12.30
C TYR A 40 -0.79 6.41 -12.20
N ILE A 41 -1.09 5.12 -12.34
CA ILE A 41 -0.09 4.05 -12.36
C ILE A 41 0.90 4.24 -13.51
N LEU A 42 0.41 4.52 -14.72
CA LEU A 42 1.26 4.74 -15.91
C LEU A 42 2.16 5.96 -15.77
N ARG A 43 1.66 7.04 -15.14
CA ARG A 43 2.48 8.21 -14.80
C ARG A 43 3.61 7.85 -13.86
N LEU A 44 3.34 7.08 -12.80
CA LEU A 44 4.38 6.62 -11.88
C LEU A 44 5.39 5.70 -12.58
N LEU A 45 4.91 4.74 -13.37
CA LEU A 45 5.76 3.83 -14.14
C LEU A 45 6.65 4.56 -15.15
N SER A 46 6.22 5.70 -15.70
CA SER A 46 7.03 6.52 -16.61
C SER A 46 8.28 7.12 -15.95
N LEU A 47 8.30 7.18 -14.62
CA LEU A 47 9.45 7.62 -13.83
C LEU A 47 10.37 6.46 -13.45
N MET A 48 9.87 5.23 -13.52
CA MET A 48 10.63 4.04 -13.17
C MET A 48 11.54 3.66 -14.34
N PRO A 49 12.73 3.12 -14.07
CA PRO A 49 13.59 2.58 -15.12
C PRO A 49 12.88 1.43 -15.87
N ALA A 50 13.40 1.06 -17.03
CA ALA A 50 12.86 -0.02 -17.85
C ALA A 50 12.80 -1.34 -17.07
N GLU A 51 11.90 -2.25 -17.46
CA GLU A 51 11.61 -3.49 -16.73
C GLU A 51 12.83 -4.36 -16.45
N ALA A 52 13.74 -4.47 -17.41
CA ALA A 52 15.01 -5.19 -17.26
C ALA A 52 15.90 -4.63 -16.14
N ASP A 53 15.74 -3.34 -15.79
CA ASP A 53 16.48 -2.65 -14.73
C ASP A 53 15.68 -2.52 -13.42
N ARG A 54 14.35 -2.78 -13.43
CA ARG A 54 13.45 -2.63 -12.26
C ARG A 54 13.74 -3.61 -11.14
N GLN A 55 14.06 -4.86 -11.47
CA GLN A 55 14.34 -5.93 -10.49
C GLN A 55 15.52 -5.57 -9.57
N GLY A 56 16.48 -4.78 -10.07
CA GLY A 56 17.59 -4.23 -9.27
C GLY A 56 17.30 -2.83 -8.72
N ALA A 57 16.56 -1.99 -9.44
CA ALA A 57 16.36 -0.60 -9.05
C ALA A 57 15.43 -0.41 -7.85
N LEU A 58 14.34 -1.20 -7.73
CA LEU A 58 13.42 -1.09 -6.59
C LEU A 58 13.99 -1.64 -5.28
N TRP A 59 15.05 -2.45 -5.33
CA TRP A 59 15.68 -3.04 -4.13
C TRP A 59 17.08 -2.46 -3.85
N ASN A 60 17.79 -1.95 -4.86
CA ASN A 60 19.17 -1.44 -4.75
C ASN A 60 19.33 0.06 -5.05
N LYS A 61 18.30 0.76 -5.57
CA LYS A 61 18.35 2.20 -5.81
C LYS A 61 17.14 2.89 -5.20
N ASP A 62 17.36 3.32 -3.96
CA ASP A 62 16.72 4.43 -3.28
C ASP A 62 15.42 4.97 -3.94
N LEU A 63 14.27 4.41 -3.51
CA LEU A 63 12.94 4.96 -3.81
C LEU A 63 12.78 6.41 -3.31
N SER A 64 13.80 7.05 -2.73
CA SER A 64 13.81 8.47 -2.40
C SER A 64 13.38 9.34 -3.59
N VAL A 65 13.80 9.00 -4.81
CA VAL A 65 13.43 9.73 -6.03
C VAL A 65 11.93 9.62 -6.34
N ILE A 66 11.35 8.44 -6.11
CA ILE A 66 9.91 8.25 -6.30
C ILE A 66 9.11 8.87 -5.15
N ARG A 67 9.65 8.82 -3.92
CA ARG A 67 9.07 9.44 -2.72
C ARG A 67 8.97 10.96 -2.83
N SER A 68 9.90 11.60 -3.53
CA SER A 68 9.85 13.05 -3.79
C SER A 68 8.95 13.43 -4.97
N HIS A 69 8.42 12.46 -5.74
CA HIS A 69 7.56 12.75 -6.89
C HIS A 69 6.06 12.74 -6.53
N PRO A 70 5.27 13.76 -6.91
CA PRO A 70 3.83 13.84 -6.62
C PRO A 70 3.00 12.63 -7.06
N TYR A 71 3.41 11.95 -8.14
CA TYR A 71 2.67 10.83 -8.71
C TYR A 71 2.51 9.65 -7.74
N MET A 72 3.49 9.40 -6.86
CA MET A 72 3.35 8.36 -5.84
C MET A 72 2.26 8.76 -4.83
N TRP A 73 2.24 10.01 -4.40
CA TRP A 73 1.28 10.50 -3.42
C TRP A 73 -0.15 10.59 -3.98
N ASP A 74 -0.31 10.93 -5.26
CA ASP A 74 -1.60 10.87 -5.96
C ASP A 74 -2.22 9.46 -5.96
N ILE A 75 -1.38 8.43 -5.87
CA ILE A 75 -1.76 7.03 -5.79
C ILE A 75 -2.07 6.62 -4.34
N LEU A 76 -1.12 6.85 -3.42
CA LEU A 76 -1.21 6.40 -2.03
C LEU A 76 -2.32 7.10 -1.23
N LEU A 77 -2.57 8.38 -1.50
CA LEU A 77 -3.54 9.20 -0.76
C LEU A 77 -4.94 9.22 -1.40
N ARG A 78 -5.19 8.29 -2.32
CA ARG A 78 -6.43 8.28 -3.09
C ARG A 78 -7.60 7.81 -2.23
N TYR A 79 -8.76 8.46 -2.39
CA TYR A 79 -9.94 8.18 -1.56
C TYR A 79 -10.37 6.71 -1.58
N LYS A 80 -10.41 6.03 -2.74
CA LYS A 80 -10.77 4.60 -2.82
C LYS A 80 -9.78 3.68 -2.10
N VAL A 81 -8.52 4.10 -1.94
CA VAL A 81 -7.51 3.38 -1.15
C VAL A 81 -7.79 3.59 0.34
N TYR A 82 -7.99 4.84 0.74
CA TYR A 82 -8.39 5.18 2.11
C TYR A 82 -9.68 4.48 2.55
N GLU A 83 -10.73 4.54 1.73
CA GLU A 83 -12.04 3.93 2.00
C GLU A 83 -11.92 2.43 2.29
N ALA A 84 -11.06 1.71 1.55
CA ALA A 84 -10.81 0.30 1.76
C ALA A 84 -10.20 0.02 3.15
N PHE A 85 -9.17 0.76 3.54
CA PHE A 85 -8.56 0.60 4.86
C PHE A 85 -9.47 1.07 5.99
N SER A 86 -10.18 2.19 5.81
CA SER A 86 -11.11 2.72 6.81
C SER A 86 -12.27 1.78 7.09
N GLY A 87 -12.79 1.13 6.04
CA GLY A 87 -13.80 0.07 6.19
C GLY A 87 -13.27 -1.12 6.99
N LEU A 88 -12.05 -1.57 6.70
CA LEU A 88 -11.43 -2.69 7.42
C LEU A 88 -11.14 -2.39 8.89
N TRP A 89 -10.66 -1.19 9.18
CA TRP A 89 -10.37 -0.76 10.56
C TRP A 89 -11.62 -0.25 11.30
N GLU A 90 -12.77 -0.19 10.63
CA GLU A 90 -14.04 0.35 11.13
C GLU A 90 -13.90 1.74 11.79
N GLN A 91 -12.95 2.56 11.31
CA GLN A 91 -12.72 3.90 11.84
C GLN A 91 -12.17 4.85 10.78
N PRO A 92 -12.49 6.16 10.88
CA PRO A 92 -11.99 7.13 9.92
C PRO A 92 -10.52 7.51 10.19
N GLY A 93 -10.09 7.49 11.45
CA GLY A 93 -8.80 7.99 11.92
C GLY A 93 -7.63 7.09 11.56
N LEU A 94 -7.02 7.28 10.38
CA LEU A 94 -5.94 6.44 9.89
C LEU A 94 -4.69 7.23 9.50
N TRP A 95 -3.51 6.65 9.68
CA TRP A 95 -2.27 7.17 9.13
C TRP A 95 -1.66 6.21 8.13
N LEU A 96 -1.05 6.76 7.09
CA LEU A 96 -0.18 5.99 6.20
C LEU A 96 1.03 5.49 6.99
N TYR A 97 1.32 4.20 6.92
CA TYR A 97 2.45 3.58 7.59
C TYR A 97 3.74 3.83 6.78
N LEU A 98 4.44 4.91 7.12
CA LEU A 98 5.60 5.41 6.37
C LEU A 98 6.82 4.48 6.44
N GLU A 99 6.98 3.73 7.55
CA GLU A 99 8.03 2.72 7.67
C GLU A 99 7.85 1.59 6.65
N GLY A 100 6.61 1.24 6.29
CA GLY A 100 6.33 0.28 5.21
C GLY A 100 6.71 0.78 3.82
N LEU A 101 6.93 2.10 3.67
CA LEU A 101 7.49 2.71 2.46
C LEU A 101 9.03 2.78 2.50
N ARG A 102 9.66 2.50 3.65
CA ARG A 102 11.12 2.33 3.72
C ARG A 102 11.46 0.94 3.19
N ILE A 103 12.24 0.89 2.12
CA ILE A 103 12.71 -0.36 1.53
C ILE A 103 13.54 -1.11 2.57
N ARG A 104 13.16 -2.36 2.87
CA ARG A 104 14.02 -3.29 3.60
C ARG A 104 15.26 -3.58 2.74
N GLY A 105 16.33 -2.80 2.93
CA GLY A 105 17.65 -3.21 2.47
C GLY A 105 18.09 -4.50 3.19
N ASN A 106 19.13 -5.15 2.67
CA ASN A 106 19.72 -6.35 3.30
C ASN A 106 20.15 -6.14 4.76
N ASP A 107 20.35 -4.88 5.18
CA ASP A 107 20.64 -4.52 6.56
C ASP A 107 19.37 -4.01 7.25
N ALA A 108 18.46 -4.95 7.54
CA ALA A 108 17.38 -4.71 8.49
C ALA A 108 17.98 -4.58 9.90
N GLN A 109 18.50 -3.39 10.23
CA GLN A 109 18.36 -2.92 11.61
C GLN A 109 16.87 -2.65 11.81
N ALA A 110 16.17 -3.71 12.21
CA ALA A 110 14.81 -3.67 12.68
C ALA A 110 14.78 -2.70 13.87
N ALA A 111 14.42 -1.44 13.62
CA ALA A 111 13.85 -0.61 14.65
C ALA A 111 12.66 -1.39 15.23
N SER A 112 12.56 -1.40 16.55
CA SER A 112 11.72 -2.24 17.40
C SER A 112 10.20 -2.03 17.25
N MET A 113 9.71 -1.57 16.09
CA MET A 113 8.30 -1.47 15.79
C MET A 113 7.78 -2.81 15.26
N GLN A 114 6.76 -3.32 15.94
CA GLN A 114 6.03 -4.50 15.50
C GLN A 114 5.43 -4.22 14.11
N SER A 115 5.74 -5.08 13.12
CA SER A 115 5.17 -4.93 11.78
C SER A 115 3.64 -4.94 11.85
N PRO A 116 2.96 -4.12 11.03
CA PRO A 116 1.51 -4.04 11.08
C PRO A 116 0.90 -5.39 10.71
N LYS A 117 -0.15 -5.79 11.43
CA LYS A 117 -0.89 -7.05 11.18
C LYS A 117 -1.71 -7.02 9.89
N ILE A 118 -1.99 -5.82 9.39
CA ILE A 118 -2.69 -5.57 8.14
C ILE A 118 -1.70 -4.85 7.24
N GLU A 119 -1.44 -5.41 6.07
CA GLU A 119 -0.60 -4.81 5.05
C GLU A 119 -1.40 -4.65 3.75
N GLY A 120 -0.95 -3.77 2.88
CA GLY A 120 -1.51 -3.69 1.54
C GLY A 120 -0.52 -3.26 0.48
N CYS A 121 -0.92 -3.46 -0.76
CA CYS A 121 -0.15 -3.08 -1.93
C CYS A 121 -1.06 -2.75 -3.11
N ILE A 122 -0.60 -1.82 -3.94
CA ILE A 122 -1.24 -1.46 -5.21
C ILE A 122 -0.45 -2.13 -6.34
N SER A 123 -1.16 -2.86 -7.19
CA SER A 123 -0.57 -3.49 -8.38
C SER A 123 -0.21 -2.43 -9.43
N LEU A 124 1.06 -2.38 -9.80
CA LEU A 124 1.57 -1.54 -10.89
C LEU A 124 1.43 -2.24 -12.25
N LEU A 125 1.59 -3.57 -12.28
CA LEU A 125 1.41 -4.42 -13.45
C LEU A 125 0.49 -5.60 -13.12
N ALA A 126 -0.27 -6.07 -14.11
CA ALA A 126 -1.10 -7.25 -13.96
C ALA A 126 -0.24 -8.50 -13.72
N GLN A 127 -0.53 -9.25 -12.65
CA GLN A 127 0.29 -10.38 -12.23
C GLN A 127 -0.47 -11.32 -11.29
N GLN A 128 0.17 -12.44 -10.95
CA GLN A 128 -0.29 -13.33 -9.87
C GLN A 128 0.55 -13.08 -8.62
N VAL A 129 -0.13 -12.76 -7.52
CA VAL A 129 0.48 -12.60 -6.20
C VAL A 129 0.30 -13.89 -5.42
N GLU A 130 1.41 -14.47 -4.95
CA GLU A 130 1.41 -15.75 -4.25
C GLU A 130 1.69 -15.61 -2.76
N PHE A 131 0.87 -16.26 -1.94
CA PHE A 131 1.02 -16.34 -0.49
C PHE A 131 1.11 -17.78 -0.02
N HIS A 132 1.71 -17.97 1.15
CA HIS A 132 1.49 -19.16 1.97
C HIS A 132 0.80 -18.77 3.28
N TYR A 133 0.00 -19.69 3.80
CA TYR A 133 -0.62 -19.50 5.10
C TYR A 133 0.40 -19.75 6.21
N ALA A 134 0.46 -18.84 7.18
CA ALA A 134 1.43 -18.90 8.28
C ALA A 134 1.24 -20.13 9.18
N ASP A 135 0.00 -20.58 9.33
CA ASP A 135 -0.39 -21.75 10.12
C ASP A 135 -0.29 -23.09 9.36
N HIS A 136 -0.27 -23.06 8.02
CA HIS A 136 -0.23 -24.24 7.16
C HIS A 136 0.79 -24.08 6.03
N SER A 137 2.03 -24.51 6.28
CA SER A 137 3.17 -24.36 5.35
C SER A 137 2.98 -24.97 3.95
N GLY A 138 2.03 -25.89 3.78
CA GLY A 138 1.69 -26.49 2.48
C GLY A 138 0.54 -25.81 1.73
N ARG A 139 -0.24 -24.93 2.38
CA ARG A 139 -1.38 -24.26 1.75
C ARG A 139 -0.90 -22.98 1.08
N ARG A 140 -1.11 -22.89 -0.23
CA ARG A 140 -0.81 -21.70 -1.04
C ARG A 140 -2.09 -21.02 -1.51
N LEU A 141 -2.01 -19.71 -1.63
CA LEU A 141 -3.03 -18.86 -2.19
C LEU A 141 -2.42 -18.06 -3.34
N THR A 142 -3.10 -18.02 -4.47
CA THR A 142 -2.68 -17.24 -5.64
C THR A 142 -3.81 -16.31 -6.02
N ILE A 143 -3.52 -15.01 -6.05
CA ILE A 143 -4.49 -13.95 -6.33
C ILE A 143 -4.09 -13.26 -7.63
N ALA A 144 -5.01 -13.21 -8.61
CA ALA A 144 -4.79 -12.49 -9.85
C ALA A 144 -5.17 -11.01 -9.69
N VAL A 145 -4.18 -10.13 -9.81
CA VAL A 145 -4.34 -8.67 -9.68
C VAL A 145 -4.15 -8.00 -11.04
N GLU A 146 -4.92 -6.94 -11.28
CA GLU A 146 -4.81 -6.07 -12.46
C GLU A 146 -4.18 -4.73 -12.08
N VAL A 147 -3.68 -4.01 -13.09
CA VAL A 147 -3.11 -2.67 -12.92
C VAL A 147 -4.08 -1.75 -12.18
N GLY A 148 -3.64 -1.24 -11.02
CA GLY A 148 -4.38 -0.32 -10.17
C GLY A 148 -5.31 -0.99 -9.16
N ASP A 149 -5.31 -2.32 -9.08
CA ASP A 149 -5.99 -3.03 -7.99
C ASP A 149 -5.23 -2.82 -6.67
N LEU A 150 -5.98 -2.73 -5.58
CA LEU A 150 -5.46 -2.70 -4.22
C LEU A 150 -5.72 -4.06 -3.57
N LEU A 151 -4.66 -4.69 -3.09
CA LEU A 151 -4.72 -5.91 -2.29
C LEU A 151 -4.40 -5.54 -0.84
N ILE A 152 -5.27 -5.91 0.09
CA ILE A 152 -5.06 -5.82 1.54
C ILE A 152 -5.02 -7.25 2.09
N TYR A 153 -4.08 -7.55 2.99
CA TYR A 153 -3.95 -8.88 3.59
C TYR A 153 -3.54 -8.81 5.05
N ALA A 154 -3.98 -9.80 5.82
CA ALA A 154 -3.58 -10.03 7.20
C ALA A 154 -2.20 -10.70 7.21
N SER A 155 -1.15 -9.95 7.55
CA SER A 155 0.25 -10.39 7.53
C SER A 155 0.60 -11.42 8.61
N ASP A 156 -0.28 -11.60 9.61
CA ASP A 156 -0.20 -12.66 10.60
C ASP A 156 -0.81 -13.99 10.13
N LYS A 157 -1.69 -13.96 9.11
CA LYS A 157 -2.26 -15.15 8.46
C LYS A 157 -1.54 -15.52 7.16
N LEU A 158 -1.19 -14.52 6.35
CA LEU A 158 -0.67 -14.68 5.01
C LEU A 158 0.74 -14.10 4.91
N VAL A 159 1.67 -14.91 4.42
CA VAL A 159 3.04 -14.49 4.15
C VAL A 159 3.24 -14.48 2.63
N LEU A 160 3.67 -13.33 2.12
CA LEU A 160 3.90 -13.10 0.70
C LEU A 160 5.18 -13.81 0.25
N LEU A 161 5.08 -14.67 -0.77
CA LEU A 161 6.20 -15.52 -1.23
C LEU A 161 7.25 -14.76 -2.03
N SER A 162 6.87 -13.71 -2.74
CA SER A 162 7.79 -12.86 -3.48
C SER A 162 7.25 -11.44 -3.56
N GLN A 163 8.02 -10.47 -3.06
CA GLN A 163 7.75 -9.06 -3.31
C GLN A 163 8.36 -8.69 -4.67
N THR A 164 7.51 -8.38 -5.63
CA THR A 164 7.93 -7.91 -6.96
C THR A 164 8.10 -6.39 -6.96
N SER A 165 8.92 -5.88 -7.87
CA SER A 165 8.97 -4.45 -8.21
C SER A 165 7.61 -3.84 -8.59
N ASP A 166 6.66 -4.69 -8.97
CA ASP A 166 5.39 -4.27 -9.54
C ASP A 166 4.27 -4.17 -8.49
N LEU A 167 4.62 -4.22 -7.20
CA LEU A 167 3.73 -3.95 -6.08
C LEU A 167 4.21 -2.70 -5.35
N LEU A 168 3.40 -1.65 -5.36
CA LEU A 168 3.65 -0.45 -4.57
C LEU A 168 3.07 -0.66 -3.16
N PRO A 169 3.89 -0.73 -2.10
CA PRO A 169 3.38 -0.92 -0.75
C PRO A 169 2.51 0.26 -0.32
N VAL A 170 1.37 -0.04 0.30
CA VAL A 170 0.49 0.93 0.94
C VAL A 170 -0.18 0.28 2.13
N THR A 171 0.10 0.81 3.31
CA THR A 171 -0.52 0.31 4.55
C THR A 171 -1.03 1.50 5.33
N MET A 172 -2.24 1.41 5.85
CA MET A 172 -2.79 2.40 6.77
C MET A 172 -3.03 1.74 8.12
N VAL A 173 -2.67 2.45 9.19
CA VAL A 173 -2.82 2.02 10.58
C VAL A 173 -3.67 3.03 11.35
N PRO A 174 -4.33 2.64 12.45
CA PRO A 174 -5.04 3.59 13.31
C PRO A 174 -4.13 4.76 13.69
N ALA A 175 -4.66 5.97 13.56
CA ALA A 175 -3.91 7.17 13.91
C ALA A 175 -3.59 7.18 15.41
N GLN A 176 -2.37 7.62 15.76
CA GLN A 176 -1.94 7.79 17.14
C GLN A 176 -1.74 9.28 17.40
N ASP A 177 -2.85 10.03 17.52
CA ASP A 177 -2.86 11.51 17.60
C ASP A 177 -2.26 12.07 18.91
N SER A 178 -1.01 11.74 19.20
CA SER A 178 -0.15 12.44 20.16
C SER A 178 0.75 13.45 19.42
N GLU A 179 1.13 14.54 20.09
CA GLU A 179 2.04 15.54 19.49
C GLU A 179 3.42 14.95 19.16
N ASP A 180 3.91 14.04 20.00
CA ASP A 180 5.20 13.36 19.80
C ASP A 180 5.19 12.53 18.52
N CYS A 181 4.13 11.72 18.29
CA CYS A 181 4.01 10.89 17.09
C CYS A 181 3.84 11.70 15.80
N ARG A 182 3.24 12.90 15.87
CA ARG A 182 3.08 13.78 14.70
C ARG A 182 4.38 14.48 14.31
N SER A 183 5.23 14.81 15.29
CA SER A 183 6.47 15.56 15.07
C SER A 183 7.41 14.84 14.09
N ASP A 184 7.62 13.53 14.26
CA ASP A 184 8.45 12.72 13.35
C ASP A 184 7.91 12.69 11.92
N ARG A 185 6.59 12.68 11.76
CA ARG A 185 5.93 12.66 10.45
C ARG A 185 6.03 14.00 9.73
N ILE A 186 5.91 15.11 10.48
CA ILE A 186 6.13 16.47 9.96
C ILE A 186 7.58 16.60 9.48
N LEU A 187 8.55 16.11 10.24
CA LEU A 187 9.96 16.09 9.83
C LEU A 187 10.16 15.29 8.56
N PHE A 188 9.67 14.04 8.52
CA PHE A 188 9.73 13.19 7.33
C PHE A 188 9.12 13.87 6.10
N TRP A 189 7.94 14.49 6.25
CA TRP A 189 7.28 15.18 5.14
C TRP A 189 8.08 16.40 4.66
N ASN A 190 8.64 17.18 5.58
CA ASN A 190 9.47 18.33 5.26
C ASN A 190 10.74 17.93 4.49
N GLU A 191 11.37 16.80 4.85
CA GLU A 191 12.52 16.27 4.11
C GLU A 191 12.16 15.96 2.66
N ILE A 192 11.04 15.25 2.44
CA ILE A 192 10.56 14.93 1.09
C ILE A 192 10.24 16.21 0.30
N HIS A 193 9.56 17.15 0.95
CA HIS A 193 9.07 18.38 0.35
C HIS A 193 10.19 19.39 0.00
N GLN A 194 11.28 19.42 0.77
CA GLN A 194 12.40 20.35 0.56
C GLN A 194 13.32 19.95 -0.59
N THR A 195 13.31 18.68 -1.03
CA THR A 195 14.17 18.23 -2.13
C THR A 195 13.85 18.87 -3.47
N GLY A 196 12.62 19.40 -3.67
CA GLY A 196 12.26 20.36 -4.75
C GLY A 196 12.49 19.93 -6.20
N GLN A 197 13.10 18.78 -6.46
CA GLN A 197 13.58 18.36 -7.78
C GLN A 197 12.45 18.04 -8.75
N HIS A 198 11.27 17.68 -8.25
CA HIS A 198 10.16 17.14 -9.08
C HIS A 198 8.82 17.86 -8.89
N GLY A 199 8.83 19.04 -8.26
CA GLY A 199 7.63 19.82 -7.98
C GLY A 199 7.01 19.52 -6.61
N ARG A 200 6.06 20.36 -6.20
CA ARG A 200 5.42 20.31 -4.87
C ARG A 200 4.22 19.36 -4.89
N VAL A 201 4.16 18.43 -3.94
CA VAL A 201 2.95 17.64 -3.68
C VAL A 201 1.90 18.58 -3.06
N ILE A 202 0.73 18.68 -3.69
CA ILE A 202 -0.39 19.46 -3.15
C ILE A 202 -1.31 18.47 -2.44
N LEU A 203 -1.38 18.57 -1.12
CA LEU A 203 -2.26 17.74 -0.30
C LEU A 203 -3.64 18.37 -0.21
N ASN A 204 -4.68 17.54 -0.28
CA ASN A 204 -5.99 17.90 0.23
C ASN A 204 -6.09 17.57 1.72
N GLU A 205 -7.19 17.94 2.37
CA GLU A 205 -7.39 17.71 3.80
C GLU A 205 -7.20 16.24 4.20
N LEU A 206 -7.73 15.30 3.41
CA LEU A 206 -7.54 13.87 3.65
C LEU A 206 -6.05 13.47 3.60
N GLY A 207 -5.31 13.96 2.61
CA GLY A 207 -3.88 13.70 2.46
C GLY A 207 -3.08 14.23 3.65
N GLU A 208 -3.39 15.42 4.15
CA GLU A 208 -2.76 15.98 5.35
C GLU A 208 -3.02 15.10 6.58
N ARG A 209 -4.26 14.65 6.78
CA ARG A 209 -4.63 13.77 7.91
C ARG A 209 -3.95 12.40 7.81
N LEU A 210 -3.95 11.78 6.64
CA LEU A 210 -3.27 10.49 6.39
C LEU A 210 -1.76 10.57 6.63
N LEU A 211 -1.15 11.72 6.35
CA LEU A 211 0.26 11.97 6.62
C LEU A 211 0.54 12.41 8.05
N GLY A 212 -0.48 12.59 8.90
CA GLY A 212 -0.33 13.07 10.28
C GLY A 212 0.07 14.55 10.37
N LEU A 213 -0.15 15.32 9.31
CA LEU A 213 0.11 16.76 9.23
C LEU A 213 -1.07 17.58 9.78
N SER A 214 -2.27 17.00 9.76
CA SER A 214 -3.51 17.56 10.33
C SER A 214 -4.17 16.52 11.24
N ALA A 215 -4.91 16.95 12.27
CA ALA A 215 -5.56 16.04 13.22
C ALA A 215 -6.78 15.34 12.59
N TRP A 216 -7.16 14.17 13.11
CA TRP A 216 -8.34 13.42 12.64
C TRP A 216 -9.66 13.94 13.21
#